data_AF-A0A959MRD7-F1
#
_entry.id   AF-A0A959MRD7-F1
#
_cell.length_a   1.000
_cell.length_b   1.000
_cell.length_c   1.000
_cell.angle_alpha   90.00
_cell.angle_beta   90.00
_cell.angle_gamma   90.00
#
_symmetry.space_group_name_H-M   'P 1'
#
loop_
_entity.id
_entity.type
_entity.pdbx_description
1 polymer ?
#
loop_
_entity_poly.entity_id
_entity_poly.type
_entity_poly.pdbx_seq_one_letter_code
_entity_poly.pdbx_strand_id
1 'polypeptide(L)'
;MQKIFHALIEVFYWVTIFLSPFIIGAGIGLVIYIKNENLSWLSIMIASIGAIIGGMVAERIRKKYGCSRYVGRILATPDIWPDEYPEEIEARKKEQEVQAAKKKNK
;
A
#
# COMPACT_ATOMS: atom_id res chain seq x y z
N MET A 1 4.13 -25.72 -1.78
CA MET A 1 3.88 -25.01 -0.50
C MET A 1 4.05 -23.49 -0.61
N GLN A 2 5.17 -22.95 -1.14
CA GLN A 2 5.38 -21.48 -1.15
C GLN A 2 4.32 -20.66 -1.92
N LYS A 3 3.79 -21.18 -3.03
CA LYS A 3 2.75 -20.49 -3.83
C LYS A 3 1.43 -20.28 -3.06
N ILE A 4 1.06 -21.21 -2.18
CA ILE A 4 -0.17 -21.13 -1.37
C ILE A 4 -0.03 -20.06 -0.29
N PHE A 5 1.12 -20.00 0.37
CA PHE A 5 1.39 -18.99 1.38
C PHE A 5 1.36 -17.57 0.77
N HIS A 6 1.95 -17.39 -0.41
CA HIS A 6 1.89 -16.11 -1.12
C HIS A 6 0.46 -15.73 -1.50
N ALA A 7 -0.36 -16.68 -1.98
CA ALA A 7 -1.75 -16.43 -2.32
C ALA A 7 -2.58 -16.04 -1.08
N LEU A 8 -2.37 -16.70 0.07
CA LEU A 8 -3.04 -16.34 1.33
C LEU A 8 -2.69 -14.92 1.77
N ILE A 9 -1.42 -14.55 1.70
CA ILE A 9 -0.96 -13.19 2.02
C ILE A 9 -1.58 -12.16 1.07
N GLU A 10 -1.64 -12.47 -0.23
CA GLU A 10 -2.27 -11.62 -1.24
C GLU A 10 -3.75 -11.36 -0.92
N VAL A 11 -4.48 -12.41 -0.54
CA VAL A 11 -5.89 -12.33 -0.14
C VAL A 11 -6.05 -11.56 1.16
N PHE A 12 -5.18 -11.76 2.15
CA PHE A 12 -5.22 -11.03 3.41
C PHE A 12 -5.04 -9.52 3.21
N TYR A 13 -4.05 -9.12 2.41
CA TYR A 13 -3.86 -7.72 2.06
C TYR A 13 -4.99 -7.18 1.19
N TRP A 14 -5.56 -8.00 0.30
CA TRP A 14 -6.75 -7.61 -0.48
C TRP A 14 -7.94 -7.26 0.42
N VAL A 15 -8.24 -8.11 1.41
CA VAL A 15 -9.29 -7.85 2.40
C VAL A 15 -8.98 -6.59 3.21
N THR A 16 -7.72 -6.39 3.60
CA THR A 16 -7.29 -5.20 4.35
C THR A 16 -7.51 -3.91 3.56
N ILE A 17 -7.16 -3.92 2.26
CA ILE A 17 -7.37 -2.79 1.36
C ILE A 17 -8.87 -2.53 1.15
N PHE A 18 -9.67 -3.58 0.98
CA PHE A 18 -11.13 -3.48 0.88
C PHE A 18 -11.76 -2.88 2.15
N LEU A 19 -11.23 -3.24 3.32
CA LEU A 19 -11.80 -2.85 4.60
C LEU A 19 -11.78 -1.34 4.84
N SER A 20 -10.77 -0.62 4.33
CA SER A 20 -10.66 0.83 4.50
C SER A 20 -11.86 1.62 3.92
N PRO A 21 -12.16 1.56 2.62
CA PRO A 21 -13.34 2.22 2.05
C PRO A 21 -14.67 1.61 2.54
N PHE A 22 -14.70 0.32 2.88
CA PHE A 22 -15.89 -0.32 3.44
C PHE A 22 -16.24 0.24 4.83
N ILE A 23 -15.27 0.34 5.74
CA ILE A 23 -15.48 0.89 7.09
C ILE A 23 -15.90 2.36 7.01
N ILE A 24 -15.32 3.15 6.09
CA ILE A 24 -15.73 4.54 5.90
C ILE A 24 -17.19 4.62 5.43
N GLY A 25 -17.57 3.84 4.41
CA GLY A 25 -18.95 3.79 3.92
C GLY A 25 -19.94 3.29 4.97
N ALA A 26 -19.59 2.23 5.70
CA ALA A 26 -20.40 1.68 6.78
C ALA A 26 -20.54 2.66 7.96
N GLY A 27 -19.48 3.36 8.33
CA GLY A 27 -19.48 4.38 9.38
C GLY A 27 -20.41 5.55 9.04
N ILE A 28 -20.31 6.06 7.81
CA ILE A 28 -21.21 7.13 7.32
C ILE A 28 -22.67 6.63 7.32
N GLY A 29 -22.91 5.43 6.82
CA GLY A 29 -24.24 4.81 6.82
C GLY A 29 -24.82 4.66 8.23
N LEU A 30 -24.01 4.20 9.20
CA LEU A 30 -24.41 4.04 10.59
C LEU A 30 -24.80 5.39 11.23
N VAL A 31 -24.00 6.43 10.99
CA VAL A 31 -24.30 7.78 11.52
C VAL A 31 -25.62 8.30 10.98
N ILE A 32 -25.91 8.09 9.69
CA ILE A 32 -27.17 8.50 9.07
C ILE A 32 -28.35 7.74 9.67
N TYR A 33 -28.21 6.42 9.88
CA TYR A 33 -29.24 5.59 10.49
C TYR A 33 -29.60 6.06 11.91
N ILE A 34 -28.60 6.32 12.75
CA ILE A 34 -28.81 6.81 14.13
C ILE A 34 -29.47 8.20 14.15
N LYS A 35 -29.16 9.06 13.17
CA LYS A 35 -29.69 10.43 13.12
C LYS A 35 -31.10 10.51 12.55
N ASN A 36 -31.51 9.58 11.69
CA ASN A 36 -32.81 9.64 11.04
C ASN A 36 -33.27 8.26 10.56
N GLU A 37 -34.12 7.60 11.34
CA GLU A 37 -34.64 6.26 11.02
C GLU A 37 -35.44 6.23 9.70
N ASN A 38 -36.10 7.33 9.33
CA ASN A 38 -36.80 7.44 8.04
C ASN A 38 -35.86 7.42 6.82
N LEU A 39 -34.56 7.67 7.01
CA LEU A 39 -33.53 7.62 5.97
C LEU A 39 -32.73 6.31 5.97
N SER A 40 -33.26 5.25 6.60
CA SER A 40 -32.62 3.92 6.62
C SER A 40 -32.27 3.40 5.21
N TRP A 41 -33.11 3.70 4.21
CA TRP A 41 -32.84 3.34 2.82
C TRP A 41 -31.55 4.00 2.27
N LEU A 42 -31.27 5.23 2.68
CA LEU A 42 -30.11 6.02 2.27
C LEU A 42 -28.83 5.47 2.92
N SER A 43 -28.93 5.03 4.18
CA SER A 43 -27.86 4.32 4.87
C SER A 43 -27.43 3.04 4.13
N ILE A 44 -28.42 2.21 3.73
CA ILE A 44 -28.17 0.98 2.95
C ILE A 44 -27.57 1.31 1.58
N MET A 45 -28.04 2.39 0.94
CA MET A 45 -27.51 2.84 -0.35
C MET A 45 -26.05 3.29 -0.24
N ILE A 46 -25.69 4.03 0.81
CA ILE A 46 -24.30 4.47 1.03
C ILE A 46 -23.40 3.30 1.40
N ALA A 47 -23.86 2.40 2.27
CA ALA A 47 -23.09 1.21 2.65
C ALA A 47 -22.82 0.30 1.45
N SER A 48 -23.82 0.10 0.58
CA SER A 48 -23.66 -0.69 -0.66
C SER A 48 -22.70 -0.02 -1.65
N ILE A 49 -22.77 1.30 -1.84
CA ILE A 49 -21.80 2.04 -2.66
C ILE A 49 -20.39 1.91 -2.08
N GLY A 50 -20.22 2.03 -0.77
CA GLY A 50 -18.93 1.84 -0.08
C GLY A 50 -18.35 0.45 -0.30
N ALA A 51 -19.18 -0.59 -0.24
CA ALA A 51 -18.77 -1.97 -0.54
C ALA A 51 -18.36 -2.16 -2.01
N ILE A 52 -19.12 -1.61 -2.96
CA ILE A 52 -18.79 -1.70 -4.39
C ILE A 52 -17.46 -0.99 -4.68
N ILE A 53 -17.31 0.24 -4.20
CA ILE A 53 -16.08 1.02 -4.38
C ILE A 53 -14.90 0.29 -3.73
N GLY A 54 -15.08 -0.24 -2.51
CA GLY A 54 -14.05 -1.00 -1.83
C GLY A 54 -13.60 -2.22 -2.61
N GLY A 55 -14.54 -2.99 -3.16
CA GLY A 55 -14.25 -4.17 -4.00
C GLY A 55 -13.51 -3.78 -5.27
N MET A 56 -13.97 -2.72 -5.95
CA MET A 56 -13.33 -2.22 -7.17
C MET A 56 -11.90 -1.73 -6.93
N VAL A 57 -11.67 -1.01 -5.82
CA VAL A 57 -10.34 -0.50 -5.46
C VAL A 57 -9.40 -1.65 -5.12
N ALA A 58 -9.85 -2.60 -4.29
CA ALA A 58 -9.06 -3.76 -3.93
C ALA A 58 -8.68 -4.59 -5.17
N GLU A 59 -9.62 -4.81 -6.10
CA GLU A 59 -9.33 -5.52 -7.35
C GLU A 59 -8.47 -4.75 -8.34
N ARG A 60 -8.63 -3.43 -8.42
CA ARG A 60 -7.75 -2.58 -9.22
C ARG A 60 -6.31 -2.65 -8.70
N ILE A 61 -6.11 -2.63 -7.38
CA ILE A 61 -4.78 -2.70 -6.77
C ILE A 61 -4.16 -4.09 -6.98
N ARG A 62 -4.92 -5.16 -6.73
CA ARG A 62 -4.45 -6.54 -6.95
C ARG A 62 -3.95 -6.76 -8.37
N LYS A 63 -4.72 -6.31 -9.37
CA LYS A 63 -4.37 -6.46 -10.80
C LYS A 63 -3.20 -5.58 -11.23
N LYS A 64 -3.08 -4.35 -10.68
CA LYS A 64 -2.10 -3.38 -11.16
C LYS A 64 -0.72 -3.52 -10.51
N TYR A 65 -0.66 -3.84 -9.21
CA TYR A 65 0.59 -3.79 -8.45
C TYR A 65 0.87 -5.03 -7.60
N GLY A 66 -0.16 -5.84 -7.30
CA GLY A 66 -0.12 -6.84 -6.23
C GLY A 66 -0.40 -6.20 -4.86
N CYS A 67 -1.21 -6.86 -4.03
CA CYS A 67 -1.70 -6.30 -2.76
C CYS A 67 -0.57 -6.16 -1.75
N SER A 68 0.32 -7.16 -1.68
CA SER A 68 1.49 -7.17 -0.81
C SER A 68 2.45 -6.01 -1.09
N ARG A 69 2.70 -5.71 -2.38
CA ARG A 69 3.57 -4.61 -2.80
C ARG A 69 2.97 -3.24 -2.50
N TYR A 70 1.64 -3.10 -2.64
CA TYR A 70 0.94 -1.85 -2.33
C TYR A 70 1.01 -1.55 -0.83
N VAL A 71 0.66 -2.53 0.01
CA VAL A 71 0.72 -2.35 1.46
C VAL A 71 2.16 -2.16 1.94
N GLY A 72 3.12 -2.90 1.37
CA GLY A 72 4.54 -2.71 1.66
C GLY A 72 5.04 -1.30 1.34
N ARG A 73 4.53 -0.64 0.29
CA ARG A 73 4.85 0.77 0.00
C ARG A 73 4.21 1.76 0.96
N ILE A 74 3.03 1.46 1.47
CA ILE A 74 2.36 2.30 2.49
C ILE A 74 3.09 2.20 3.83
N LEU A 75 3.50 0.99 4.19
CA LEU A 75 4.20 0.70 5.45
C LEU A 75 5.70 1.04 5.40
N ALA A 76 6.29 1.14 4.20
CA ALA A 76 7.65 1.62 4.06
C ALA A 76 7.70 3.09 4.42
N THR A 77 8.28 3.40 5.58
CA THR A 77 8.74 4.76 5.85
C THR A 77 9.80 5.11 4.80
N PRO A 78 9.74 6.28 4.15
CA PRO A 78 10.78 6.73 3.25
C PRO A 78 12.03 7.14 4.05
N ASP A 79 12.62 6.22 4.80
CA ASP A 79 13.80 6.43 5.65
C ASP A 79 15.10 6.06 4.92
N ILE A 80 15.17 6.33 3.62
CA ILE A 80 16.44 6.29 2.90
C ILE A 80 16.56 7.60 2.13
N TRP A 81 16.78 8.67 2.90
CA TRP A 81 17.47 9.84 2.39
C TRP A 81 18.95 9.43 2.21
N PRO A 82 19.51 9.45 1.00
CA PRO A 82 20.93 9.20 0.77
C PRO A 82 21.86 10.18 1.50
N ASP A 83 21.30 11.24 2.08
CA ASP A 83 21.99 12.46 2.51
C ASP A 83 22.60 12.34 3.92
N GLU A 84 22.32 11.25 4.65
CA GLU A 84 22.67 11.15 6.08
C GLU A 84 24.13 10.77 6.36
N TYR A 85 24.89 10.29 5.35
CA TYR A 85 26.30 9.89 5.50
C TYR A 85 27.19 10.40 4.35
N PRO A 86 27.48 11.72 4.29
CA PRO A 86 28.32 12.30 3.25
C PRO A 86 29.73 11.68 3.19
N GLU A 87 30.28 11.28 4.34
CA GLU A 87 31.61 10.65 4.43
C GLU A 87 31.66 9.27 3.75
N GLU A 88 30.61 8.46 3.85
CA GLU A 88 30.56 7.13 3.20
C GLU A 88 30.38 7.24 1.68
N ILE A 89 29.69 8.27 1.21
CA ILE A 89 29.54 8.54 -0.23
C ILE A 89 30.89 8.97 -0.81
N GLU A 90 31.62 9.84 -0.11
CA GLU A 90 32.97 10.24 -0.52
C GLU A 90 33.95 9.07 -0.46
N ALA A 91 33.89 8.23 0.57
CA ALA A 91 34.71 7.03 0.68
C ALA A 91 34.46 6.08 -0.51
N ARG A 92 33.19 5.78 -0.84
CA ARG A 92 32.84 4.94 -2.00
C ARG A 92 33.26 5.56 -3.34
N LYS A 93 33.12 6.88 -3.51
CA LYS A 93 33.57 7.57 -4.73
C LYS A 93 35.09 7.45 -4.89
N LYS A 94 35.86 7.71 -3.82
CA LYS A 94 37.32 7.56 -3.82
C LYS A 94 37.75 6.13 -4.13
N GLU A 95 37.08 5.13 -3.53
CA GLU A 95 37.34 3.72 -3.82
C GLU A 95 37.09 3.37 -5.30
N GLN A 96 36.01 3.88 -5.88
CA GLN A 96 35.68 3.67 -7.29
C GLN A 96 36.70 4.33 -8.23
N GLU A 97 37.15 5.55 -7.92
CA GLU A 97 38.19 6.25 -8.68
C GLU A 97 39.52 5.50 -8.64
N VAL A 98 39.93 5.01 -7.47
CA VAL A 98 41.15 4.21 -7.31
C VAL A 98 41.06 2.91 -8.12
N GLN A 99 39.90 2.25 -8.14
CA GLN A 99 39.69 1.04 -8.93
C GLN A 99 39.67 1.32 -10.45
N ALA A 100 39.07 2.43 -10.87
CA ALA A 100 39.07 2.85 -12.28
C ALA A 100 40.47 3.21 -12.77
N ALA A 101 41.28 3.88 -11.93
CA ALA A 101 42.68 4.19 -12.23
C ALA A 101 43.53 2.91 -12.33
N LYS A 102 43.32 1.93 -11.44
CA LYS A 102 44.00 0.62 -11.52
C LYS A 102 43.63 -0.17 -12.77
N LYS A 103 42.39 -0.07 -13.25
CA LYS A 103 41.96 -0.70 -14.52
C LYS A 103 42.52 -0.01 -15.78
N LYS A 104 42.88 1.28 -15.71
CA LYS A 104 43.47 2.01 -16.84
C LYS A 104 44.98 1.79 -17.00
N ASN A 105 45.67 1.38 -15.92
CA ASN A 105 47.11 1.08 -15.91
C ASN A 105 47.43 -0.42 -16.11
N LYS A 106 46.46 -1.23 -16.52
CA LYS A 106 46.62 -2.64 -16.89
C LYS A 106 46.16 -2.81 -18.34
#